data_AF-A0A1Z5SFH3-F1
#
_entry.id   AF-A0A1Z5SFH3-F1
#
_cell.length_a   1.000
_cell.length_b   1.000
_cell.length_c   1.000
_cell.angle_alpha   90.00
_cell.angle_beta   90.00
_cell.angle_gamma   90.00
#
_symmetry.space_group_name_H-M   'P 1'
#
loop_
_entity.id
_entity.type
_entity.pdbx_description
1 polymer ?
#
loop_
_entity_poly.entity_id
_entity_poly.type
_entity_poly.pdbx_seq_one_letter_code
_entity_poly.pdbx_strand_id
1 'polypeptide(L)'
;MNAFNNAVAVIFPGVSSTDIQVAAAAHEANILVREPYSEQKDYTKFFKRSKRVITNDSMNLLFIFNDGEAVMVKDVNALKKALKRAAVAAGAFA
;
A
#
# COMPACT_ATOMS: atom_id res chain seq x y z
N MET A 1 19.35 8.90 -4.20
CA MET A 1 17.91 8.53 -4.15
C MET A 1 17.84 7.02 -3.95
N ASN A 2 17.35 6.56 -2.80
CA ASN A 2 17.27 5.12 -2.51
C ASN A 2 16.00 4.55 -3.16
N ALA A 3 16.16 3.74 -4.22
CA ALA A 3 15.07 3.06 -4.91
C ALA A 3 14.24 2.13 -3.99
N PHE A 4 14.77 1.78 -2.81
CA PHE A 4 14.13 0.94 -1.81
C PHE A 4 12.89 1.55 -1.14
N ASN A 5 12.67 2.86 -1.29
CA ASN A 5 11.53 3.55 -0.68
C ASN A 5 10.41 3.87 -1.68
N ASN A 6 10.56 3.49 -2.95
CA ASN A 6 9.53 3.69 -3.95
C ASN A 6 8.28 2.87 -3.59
N ALA A 7 7.11 3.49 -3.63
CA ALA A 7 5.86 2.85 -3.27
C ALA A 7 4.69 3.24 -4.19
N VAL A 8 3.75 2.31 -4.34
CA VAL A 8 2.42 2.57 -4.87
C VAL A 8 1.49 2.85 -3.71
N ALA A 9 0.89 4.04 -3.69
CA ALA A 9 -0.10 4.43 -2.70
C ALA A 9 -1.47 3.88 -3.11
N VAL A 10 -1.99 2.95 -2.31
CA VAL A 10 -3.36 2.42 -2.40
C VAL A 10 -4.24 3.26 -1.49
N ILE A 11 -5.16 4.02 -2.09
CA ILE A 11 -5.91 5.10 -1.44
C ILE A 11 -7.35 4.64 -1.21
N PHE A 12 -7.79 4.61 0.04
CA PHE A 12 -9.18 4.29 0.37
C PHE A 12 -10.13 5.46 0.08
N PRO A 13 -11.41 5.19 -0.18
CA PRO A 13 -12.41 6.24 -0.28
C PRO A 13 -12.41 7.13 0.97
N GLY A 14 -12.42 8.45 0.77
CA GLY A 14 -12.43 9.44 1.86
C GLY A 14 -11.07 9.93 2.33
N VAL A 15 -9.97 9.38 1.81
CA VAL A 15 -8.60 9.84 2.11
C VAL A 15 -8.30 11.16 1.40
N SER A 16 -7.83 12.16 2.14
CA SER A 16 -7.45 13.46 1.58
C SER A 16 -6.02 13.47 1.06
N SER A 17 -5.71 14.41 0.16
CA SER A 17 -4.34 14.57 -0.36
C SER A 17 -3.30 14.86 0.73
N THR A 18 -3.73 15.48 1.84
CA THR A 18 -2.90 15.74 3.03
C THR A 18 -2.50 14.43 3.70
N ASP A 19 -3.44 13.50 3.92
CA ASP A 19 -3.18 12.21 4.57
C ASP A 19 -2.20 11.38 3.74
N ILE A 20 -2.27 11.48 2.41
CA ILE A 20 -1.34 10.83 1.49
C ILE A 20 0.10 11.33 1.72
N GLN A 21 0.27 12.65 1.87
CA GLN A 21 1.58 13.25 2.11
C GLN A 21 2.12 12.93 3.51
N VAL A 22 1.24 12.95 4.52
CA VAL A 22 1.59 12.58 5.90
C VAL A 22 2.03 11.12 5.97
N ALA A 23 1.29 10.22 5.33
CA ALA A 23 1.63 8.81 5.23
C ALA A 23 2.95 8.58 4.47
N ALA A 24 3.16 9.29 3.36
CA ALA A 24 4.41 9.23 2.61
C ALA A 24 5.61 9.66 3.45
N ALA A 25 5.48 10.79 4.16
CA ALA A 25 6.52 11.31 5.02
C ALA A 25 6.80 10.38 6.22
N ALA A 26 5.76 9.87 6.87
CA ALA A 26 5.88 8.99 8.03
C ALA A 26 6.59 7.67 7.72
N HIS A 27 6.45 7.16 6.50
CA HIS A 27 7.09 5.92 6.05
C HIS A 27 8.32 6.15 5.16
N GLU A 28 8.77 7.40 5.03
CA GLU A 28 9.83 7.83 4.09
C GLU A 28 9.62 7.29 2.67
N ALA A 29 8.36 7.11 2.27
CA ALA A 29 7.95 6.46 1.05
C ALA A 29 7.90 7.46 -0.11
N ASN A 30 8.54 7.15 -1.22
CA ASN A 30 8.40 7.90 -2.45
C ASN A 30 7.22 7.35 -3.26
N ILE A 31 6.08 8.04 -3.21
CA ILE A 31 4.87 7.61 -3.92
C ILE A 31 5.05 7.85 -5.42
N LEU A 32 5.24 6.78 -6.19
CA LEU A 32 5.35 6.84 -7.65
C LEU A 32 4.00 6.77 -8.35
N VAL A 33 3.07 6.00 -7.79
CA VAL A 33 1.74 5.75 -8.37
C VAL A 33 0.70 5.86 -7.27
N ARG A 34 -0.41 6.52 -7.60
CA ARG A 34 -1.59 6.63 -6.74
C ARG A 34 -2.71 5.82 -7.35
N GLU A 35 -3.24 4.87 -6.59
CA GLU A 35 -4.27 3.96 -7.06
C GLU A 35 -5.43 3.92 -6.06
N PRO A 36 -6.68 4.08 -6.50
CA PRO A 36 -7.82 3.88 -5.62
C PRO A 36 -7.91 2.42 -5.20
N TYR A 37 -8.24 2.18 -3.94
CA TYR A 37 -8.50 0.84 -3.44
C TYR A 37 -9.70 0.22 -4.18
N SER A 38 -9.44 -0.93 -4.77
CA SER A 38 -10.41 -1.84 -5.39
C SER A 38 -10.27 -3.25 -4.81
N GLU A 39 -11.37 -3.81 -4.30
CA GLU A 39 -11.44 -5.18 -3.77
C GLU A 39 -11.27 -6.25 -4.85
N GLN A 40 -11.63 -5.92 -6.09
CA GLN A 40 -11.49 -6.83 -7.23
C GLN A 40 -10.02 -7.01 -7.65
N LYS A 41 -9.13 -6.14 -7.15
CA LYS A 41 -7.71 -6.17 -7.51
C LYS A 41 -6.93 -7.06 -6.55
N ASP A 42 -6.21 -8.00 -7.13
CA ASP A 42 -5.33 -8.88 -6.37
C ASP A 42 -4.00 -8.17 -6.06
N TYR A 43 -3.95 -7.48 -4.91
CA TYR A 43 -2.73 -6.80 -4.45
C TYR A 43 -1.59 -7.78 -4.09
N THR A 44 -1.87 -9.08 -3.96
CA THR A 44 -0.83 -10.08 -3.71
C THR A 44 0.09 -10.27 -4.91
N LYS A 45 -0.35 -9.90 -6.11
CA LYS A 45 0.46 -9.95 -7.33
C LYS A 45 1.63 -8.96 -7.32
N PHE A 46 1.52 -7.87 -6.58
CA PHE A 46 2.65 -6.96 -6.35
C PHE A 46 3.68 -7.57 -5.38
N PHE A 47 3.27 -8.54 -4.56
CA PHE A 47 4.12 -9.27 -3.61
C PHE A 47 4.68 -10.58 -4.20
N LYS A 48 5.12 -10.61 -5.47
CA LYS A 48 5.71 -11.85 -6.01
C LYS A 48 6.96 -12.22 -5.20
N ARG A 49 6.81 -13.26 -4.35
CA ARG A 49 7.89 -13.95 -3.63
C ARG A 49 9.01 -14.19 -4.63
N SER A 50 10.14 -13.53 -4.43
CA SER A 50 11.31 -13.58 -5.29
C SER A 50 11.81 -15.03 -5.42
N LYS A 51 11.31 -15.77 -6.39
CA LYS A 51 12.06 -16.84 -7.02
C LYS A 51 12.28 -16.40 -8.45
N ARG A 52 13.33 -15.60 -8.63
CA ARG A 52 14.05 -15.43 -9.90
C ARG A 52 13.35 -14.55 -10.96
N VAL A 53 12.83 -13.38 -10.58
CA VAL A 53 12.58 -12.30 -11.56
C VAL A 53 13.22 -11.02 -11.05
N ILE A 54 14.33 -10.69 -11.70
CA ILE A 54 15.02 -9.41 -11.66
C ILE A 54 14.06 -8.39 -12.29
N THR A 55 13.23 -7.75 -11.50
CA THR A 55 12.72 -6.42 -11.85
C THR A 55 13.39 -5.45 -10.88
N ASN A 56 14.24 -4.61 -11.44
CA ASN A 56 15.19 -3.74 -10.75
C ASN A 56 14.54 -2.58 -9.98
N ASP A 57 13.24 -2.66 -9.68
CA ASP A 57 12.50 -1.70 -8.88
C ASP A 57 11.61 -2.46 -7.90
N SER A 58 12.08 -2.56 -6.66
CA SER A 58 11.32 -3.10 -5.54
C SER A 58 10.25 -2.08 -5.15
N MET A 59 9.12 -2.03 -5.87
CA MET A 59 8.02 -1.13 -5.52
C MET A 59 7.25 -1.68 -4.31
N ASN A 60 7.24 -0.93 -3.21
CA ASN A 60 6.44 -1.26 -2.03
C ASN A 60 4.96 -0.88 -2.26
N LEU A 61 4.04 -1.48 -1.51
CA LEU A 61 2.66 -0.99 -1.45
C LEU A 61 2.48 -0.19 -0.16
N LEU A 62 1.85 0.98 -0.24
CA LEU A 62 1.47 1.79 0.91
C LEU A 62 -0.06 1.93 0.92
N PHE A 63 -0.71 1.23 1.84
CA PHE A 63 -2.17 1.33 2.03
C PHE A 63 -2.44 2.52 2.93
N ILE A 64 -3.29 3.45 2.50
CA ILE A 64 -3.63 4.67 3.22
C ILE A 64 -5.12 4.65 3.48
N PHE A 65 -5.50 4.56 4.75
CA PHE A 65 -6.87 4.40 5.21
C PHE A 65 -7.51 5.75 5.53
N ASN A 66 -8.85 5.78 5.57
CA ASN A 66 -9.65 6.99 5.79
C ASN A 66 -9.49 7.61 7.19
N ASP A 67 -8.93 6.86 8.14
CA ASP A 67 -8.57 7.30 9.48
C ASP A 67 -7.20 8.03 9.52
N GLY A 68 -6.53 8.18 8.36
CA GLY A 68 -5.20 8.77 8.25
C GLY A 68 -4.07 7.79 8.59
N GLU A 69 -4.38 6.54 8.96
CA GLU A 69 -3.37 5.53 9.16
C GLU A 69 -2.85 5.00 7.82
N ALA A 70 -1.58 4.60 7.82
CA ALA A 70 -0.96 4.00 6.65
C ALA A 70 -0.14 2.75 6.99
N VAL A 71 -0.24 1.73 6.15
CA VAL A 71 0.46 0.46 6.28
C VAL A 71 1.33 0.24 5.06
N MET A 72 2.65 0.31 5.25
CA MET A 72 3.62 -0.09 4.25
C MET A 72 3.78 -1.62 4.24
N VAL A 73 3.53 -2.22 3.08
CA VAL A 73 3.72 -3.64 2.84
C VAL A 73 5.18 -3.91 2.50
N LYS A 74 5.91 -4.41 3.51
CA LYS A 74 7.30 -4.87 3.36
C LYS A 74 7.41 -6.40 3.29
N ASP A 75 6.38 -7.12 3.75
CA ASP A 75 6.32 -8.58 3.78
C ASP A 75 4.89 -9.13 3.58
N VAL A 76 4.74 -10.45 3.44
CA VAL A 76 3.42 -11.11 3.31
C VAL A 76 2.52 -10.81 4.51
N ASN A 77 3.10 -10.68 5.70
CA ASN A 77 2.33 -10.50 6.93
C ASN A 77 1.72 -9.09 7.00
N ALA A 78 2.49 -8.07 6.63
CA ALA A 78 2.04 -6.69 6.48
C ALA A 78 0.99 -6.58 5.37
N LEU A 79 1.15 -7.33 4.27
CA LEU A 79 0.11 -7.40 3.22
C LEU A 79 -1.18 -7.97 3.78
N LYS A 80 -1.13 -9.12 4.47
CA LYS A 80 -2.32 -9.73 5.08
C LYS A 80 -2.96 -8.81 6.10
N LYS A 81 -2.17 -8.08 6.89
CA LYS A 81 -2.66 -7.09 7.86
C LYS A 81 -3.35 -5.92 7.14
N ALA A 82 -2.74 -5.39 6.07
CA ALA A 82 -3.30 -4.33 5.26
C ALA A 82 -4.60 -4.77 4.57
N LEU A 83 -4.65 -5.97 3.98
CA LEU A 83 -5.85 -6.53 3.35
C LEU A 83 -6.96 -6.84 4.34
N LYS A 84 -6.62 -7.35 5.53
CA LYS A 84 -7.62 -7.58 6.59
C LYS A 84 -8.22 -6.25 7.05
N ARG A 85 -7.39 -5.21 7.23
CA ARG A 85 -7.86 -3.87 7.56
C ARG A 85 -8.65 -3.24 6.42
N ALA A 86 -8.22 -3.46 5.18
CA ALA A 86 -8.93 -3.03 3.98
C ALA A 86 -10.35 -3.60 3.93
N ALA A 87 -10.50 -4.90 4.19
CA ALA A 87 -11.81 -5.56 4.25
C ALA A 87 -12.70 -4.97 5.36
N VAL A 88 -12.12 -4.62 6.52
CA VAL A 88 -12.86 -3.93 7.60
C VAL A 88 -13.26 -2.52 7.17
N ALA A 89 -12.33 -1.74 6.60
CA ALA A 89 -12.57 -0.37 6.15
C ALA A 89 -13.57 -0.28 4.98
N ALA A 90 -13.64 -1.31 4.14
CA ALA A 90 -14.61 -1.42 3.05
C ALA A 90 -16.00 -1.92 3.51
N GLY A 91 -16.17 -2.22 4.81
CA GLY A 91 -17.46 -2.63 5.37
C GLY A 91 -17.79 -4.12 5.18
N ALA A 92 -16.81 -4.97 4.83
CA ALA A 92 -17.03 -6.41 4.63
C ALA A 92 -17.13 -7.21 5.95
N PHE A 93 -16.89 -6.57 7.09
CA PHE A 93 -17.16 -7.14 8.42
C PHE A 93 -18.01 -6.13 9.22
N ALA A 94 -19.33 -6.26 9.09
CA ALA A 94 -20.33 -5.73 10.01
C ALA A 94 -20.97 -6.91 10.76
#